data_AF-R8BBT6-F1
#
_entry.id   AF-R8BBT6-F1
#
_cell.length_a   1.000
_cell.length_b   1.000
_cell.length_c   1.000
_cell.angle_alpha   90.00
_cell.angle_beta   90.00
_cell.angle_gamma   90.00
#
_symmetry.space_group_name_H-M   'P 1'
#
loop_
_entity.id
_entity.type
_entity.pdbx_description
1 polymer ?
#
loop_
_entity_poly.entity_id
_entity_poly.type
_entity_poly.pdbx_seq_one_letter_code
_entity_poly.pdbx_strand_id
1 'polypeptide(L)'
;MVASYLVVNSRKVNIDDLYHGDRSSIYWFTAGINWRAAVAWIVGFAPLMSGFIAAVNTSAVVSSGATELYYLSYLYGFCASGLVFVALHKIFPARSLDNFVKNGVSAEETRHYYRTKWDNIGYENQGPMGDNKIDETITVNDASAVDRV
;
A
#
# COMPACT_ATOMS: atom_id res chain seq x y z
N MET A 1 0.17 -1.58 -7.03
CA MET A 1 0.49 -2.92 -6.49
C MET A 1 1.98 -3.16 -6.34
N VAL A 2 2.75 -3.23 -7.43
CA VAL A 2 4.21 -3.46 -7.38
C VAL A 2 4.94 -2.47 -6.48
N ALA A 3 4.72 -1.16 -6.70
CA ALA A 3 5.32 -0.11 -5.87
C ALA A 3 4.89 -0.18 -4.39
N SER A 4 3.64 -0.57 -4.13
CA SER A 4 3.15 -0.77 -2.76
C SER A 4 3.92 -1.88 -2.06
N TYR A 5 4.00 -3.06 -2.68
CA TYR A 5 4.64 -4.22 -2.06
C TYR A 5 6.16 -4.09 -1.95
N LEU A 6 6.84 -3.70 -3.04
CA LEU A 6 8.30 -3.70 -3.10
C LEU A 6 8.93 -2.49 -2.43
N VAL A 7 8.30 -1.31 -2.54
CA VAL A 7 8.92 -0.04 -2.11
C VAL A 7 8.30 0.47 -0.81
N VAL A 8 6.97 0.62 -0.76
CA VAL A 8 6.31 1.18 0.43
C VAL A 8 6.34 0.20 1.59
N ASN A 9 5.94 -1.05 1.33
CA ASN A 9 5.82 -2.08 2.35
C ASN A 9 7.14 -2.84 2.59
N SER A 10 8.15 -2.62 1.73
CA SER A 10 9.43 -3.33 1.81
C SER A 10 9.30 -4.86 1.93
N ARG A 11 8.31 -5.43 1.23
CA ARG A 11 7.92 -6.86 1.24
C ARG A 11 7.35 -7.39 2.56
N LYS A 12 7.04 -6.52 3.52
CA LYS A 12 6.35 -6.87 4.79
C LYS A 12 4.85 -6.71 4.63
N VAL A 13 4.07 -7.64 5.16
CA VAL A 13 2.60 -7.58 5.15
C VAL A 13 2.12 -8.11 6.49
N ASN A 14 1.32 -7.32 7.22
CA ASN A 14 0.55 -7.81 8.35
C ASN A 14 -0.67 -8.58 7.80
N ILE A 15 -0.79 -9.86 8.14
CA ILE A 15 -1.89 -10.71 7.67
C ILE A 15 -3.16 -10.45 8.48
N ASP A 16 -3.03 -10.24 9.79
CA ASP A 16 -4.17 -10.10 10.70
C ASP A 16 -4.97 -8.84 10.34
N ASP A 17 -4.28 -7.72 10.15
CA ASP A 17 -4.87 -6.44 9.78
C ASP A 17 -5.49 -6.43 8.39
N LEU A 18 -5.12 -7.38 7.53
CA LEU A 18 -5.71 -7.52 6.20
C LEU A 18 -7.17 -7.97 6.26
N TYR A 19 -7.55 -8.65 7.35
CA TYR A 19 -8.90 -9.12 7.60
C TYR A 19 -9.69 -8.26 8.60
N HIS A 20 -9.07 -7.20 9.15
CA HIS A 20 -9.75 -6.22 9.99
C HIS A 20 -10.21 -5.01 9.17
N GLY A 21 -11.51 -4.73 9.21
CA GLY A 21 -12.18 -3.65 8.48
C GLY A 21 -12.54 -2.44 9.35
N ASP A 22 -11.79 -2.21 10.43
CA ASP A 22 -12.04 -1.11 11.37
C ASP A 22 -10.78 -0.27 11.60
N ARG A 23 -10.88 0.73 12.49
CA ARG A 23 -9.83 1.71 12.76
C ARG A 23 -8.55 1.12 13.35
N SER A 24 -8.59 -0.11 13.87
CA SER A 24 -7.42 -0.81 14.41
C SER A 24 -6.48 -1.33 13.31
N SER A 25 -6.96 -1.51 12.09
CA SER A 25 -6.13 -2.04 10.99
C SER A 25 -5.12 -1.00 10.50
N ILE A 26 -3.85 -1.40 10.31
CA ILE A 26 -2.84 -0.55 9.65
C ILE A 26 -3.23 -0.17 8.21
N TYR A 27 -4.16 -0.92 7.59
CA TYR A 27 -4.68 -0.67 6.24
C TYR A 27 -5.98 0.14 6.23
N TRP A 28 -6.45 0.63 7.37
CA TRP A 28 -7.62 1.49 7.43
C TRP A 28 -7.36 2.86 6.80
N PHE A 29 -6.13 3.36 6.79
CA PHE A 29 -5.77 4.67 6.23
C PHE A 29 -6.74 5.79 6.66
N THR A 30 -7.42 6.43 5.70
CA THR A 30 -8.44 7.46 5.96
C THR A 30 -9.82 6.83 5.73
N ALA A 31 -10.43 6.34 6.80
CA ALA A 31 -11.77 5.74 6.79
C ALA A 31 -11.94 4.54 5.84
N GLY A 32 -10.92 3.68 5.75
CA GLY A 32 -10.86 2.51 4.86
C GLY A 32 -10.25 2.82 3.49
N ILE A 33 -9.93 4.08 3.18
CA ILE A 33 -9.51 4.49 1.82
C ILE A 33 -8.06 4.98 1.81
N ASN A 34 -7.25 4.38 0.92
CA ASN A 34 -5.94 4.91 0.57
C ASN A 34 -6.05 5.94 -0.56
N TRP A 35 -6.31 7.20 -0.21
CA TRP A 35 -6.45 8.29 -1.18
C TRP A 35 -5.18 8.49 -2.03
N ARG A 36 -3.99 8.13 -1.50
CA ARG A 36 -2.71 8.21 -2.23
C ARG A 36 -2.71 7.29 -3.45
N ALA A 37 -3.37 6.13 -3.34
CA ALA A 37 -3.55 5.21 -4.45
C ALA A 37 -4.43 5.81 -5.54
N ALA A 38 -5.53 6.47 -5.17
CA ALA A 38 -6.43 7.13 -6.10
C ALA A 38 -5.72 8.27 -6.85
N VAL A 39 -5.00 9.13 -6.14
CA VAL A 39 -4.23 10.22 -6.76
C VAL A 39 -3.16 9.68 -7.71
N ALA A 40 -2.40 8.67 -7.29
CA ALA A 40 -1.39 8.05 -8.14
C ALA A 40 -1.98 7.44 -9.42
N TRP A 41 -3.12 6.77 -9.32
CA TRP A 41 -3.82 6.21 -10.46
C TRP A 41 -4.32 7.32 -11.42
N ILE A 42 -4.92 8.39 -10.88
CA ILE A 42 -5.38 9.52 -11.70
C ILE A 42 -4.21 10.15 -12.46
N VAL A 43 -3.05 10.35 -11.84
CA VAL A 43 -1.89 10.98 -12.51
C VAL A 43 -1.33 10.08 -13.63
N GLY A 44 -1.30 8.77 -13.43
CA GLY A 44 -0.88 7.84 -14.49
C GLY A 44 -1.91 7.70 -15.62
N PHE A 45 -3.19 7.85 -15.31
CA PHE A 45 -4.29 7.62 -16.24
C PHE A 45 -4.74 8.86 -17.02
N ALA A 46 -4.87 10.01 -16.36
CA ALA A 46 -5.49 11.21 -16.93
C ALA A 46 -4.82 11.70 -18.24
N PRO A 47 -3.48 11.72 -18.37
CA PRO A 47 -2.84 12.11 -19.63
C PRO A 47 -3.15 11.14 -20.78
N LEU A 48 -3.31 9.84 -20.47
CA LEU A 48 -3.58 8.80 -21.46
C LEU A 48 -5.00 8.89 -22.03
N MET A 49 -5.94 9.52 -21.32
CA MET A 49 -7.31 9.71 -21.80
C MET A 49 -7.37 10.52 -23.10
N SER A 50 -6.47 11.49 -23.27
CA SER A 50 -6.44 12.31 -24.48
C SER A 50 -6.16 11.48 -25.73
N GLY A 51 -5.16 10.58 -25.69
CA GLY A 51 -4.87 9.65 -26.79
C GLY A 51 -5.89 8.53 -26.93
N PHE A 52 -6.52 8.08 -25.83
CA PHE A 52 -7.63 7.12 -25.88
C PHE A 52 -8.83 7.69 -26.67
N ILE A 53 -9.19 8.96 -26.42
CA ILE A 53 -10.28 9.63 -27.14
C ILE A 53 -9.98 9.70 -28.64
N ALA A 54 -8.74 10.02 -29.04
CA ALA A 54 -8.33 10.01 -30.45
C ALA A 54 -8.41 8.62 -31.08
N ALA A 55 -8.10 7.57 -30.32
CA ALA A 55 -8.16 6.20 -30.80
C ALA A 55 -9.60 5.70 -31.03
N VAL A 56 -10.56 6.18 -30.24
CA VAL A 56 -11.98 5.79 -30.35
C VAL A 56 -12.76 6.70 -31.29
N ASN A 57 -12.44 8.00 -31.31
CA ASN A 57 -13.08 8.99 -32.17
C ASN A 57 -12.05 9.63 -33.10
N THR A 58 -12.04 9.17 -34.35
CA THR A 58 -11.12 9.65 -35.40
C THR A 58 -11.41 11.09 -35.84
N SER A 59 -12.55 11.66 -35.45
CA SER A 59 -12.87 13.07 -35.70
C SER A 59 -12.37 14.01 -34.59
N ALA A 60 -11.86 13.47 -33.48
CA ALA A 60 -11.33 14.28 -32.40
C ALA A 60 -9.93 14.82 -32.76
N VAL A 61 -9.76 16.14 -32.68
CA VAL A 61 -8.47 16.79 -32.90
C VAL A 61 -7.64 16.69 -31.61
N VAL A 62 -6.61 15.86 -31.65
CA VAL A 62 -5.67 15.65 -30.53
C VAL A 62 -4.25 15.87 -31.03
N SER A 63 -3.39 16.46 -30.21
CA SER A 63 -1.97 16.68 -30.56
C SER A 63 -1.25 15.35 -30.81
N SER A 64 -0.34 15.30 -31.78
CA SER A 64 0.44 14.09 -32.11
C SER A 64 1.13 13.47 -30.88
N GLY A 65 1.69 14.29 -29.99
CA GLY A 65 2.37 13.80 -28.78
C GLY A 65 1.45 13.07 -27.79
N ALA A 66 0.17 13.42 -27.71
CA ALA A 66 -0.80 12.72 -26.86
C ALA A 66 -1.17 11.33 -27.44
N THR A 67 -1.25 11.23 -28.77
CA THR A 67 -1.43 9.95 -29.47
C THR A 67 -0.20 9.05 -29.31
N GLU A 68 1.00 9.60 -29.46
CA GLU A 68 2.26 8.88 -29.26
C GLU A 68 2.42 8.39 -27.82
N LEU A 69 2.07 9.23 -26.83
CA LEU A 69 2.10 8.84 -25.41
C LEU A 69 1.15 7.67 -25.14
N TYR A 70 0.00 7.62 -25.81
CA TYR A 70 -0.95 6.53 -25.67
C TYR A 70 -0.43 5.19 -26.22
N TYR A 71 0.44 5.19 -27.23
CA TYR A 71 1.14 3.97 -27.66
C TYR A 71 2.07 3.41 -26.57
N LEU A 72 2.57 4.27 -25.69
CA LEU A 72 3.37 3.90 -24.51
C LEU A 72 2.55 3.78 -23.22
N SER A 73 1.22 3.71 -23.33
CA SER A 73 0.28 3.76 -22.19
C SER A 73 0.63 2.80 -21.04
N TYR A 74 0.97 1.54 -21.35
CA TYR A 74 1.33 0.57 -20.32
C TYR A 74 2.58 0.98 -19.54
N LEU A 75 3.64 1.39 -20.24
CA LEU A 75 4.90 1.76 -19.61
C LEU A 75 4.78 3.07 -18.83
N TYR A 76 4.17 4.08 -19.45
CA TYR A 76 3.91 5.37 -18.81
C TYR A 76 3.01 5.21 -17.58
N GLY A 77 1.85 4.55 -17.73
CA GLY A 77 0.89 4.37 -16.65
C GLY A 77 1.48 3.61 -15.47
N PHE A 78 2.27 2.56 -15.72
CA PHE A 78 2.97 1.80 -14.70
C PHE A 78 4.00 2.65 -13.94
N CYS A 79 4.91 3.30 -14.66
CA CYS A 79 5.99 4.09 -14.07
C CYS A 79 5.46 5.35 -13.36
N ALA A 80 4.59 6.12 -14.02
CA ALA A 80 4.03 7.34 -13.45
C ALA A 80 3.22 7.05 -12.18
N SER A 81 2.29 6.08 -12.23
CA SER A 81 1.49 5.71 -11.05
C SER A 81 2.40 5.17 -9.94
N GLY A 82 3.38 4.33 -10.26
CA GLY A 82 4.33 3.78 -9.29
C GLY A 82 5.15 4.86 -8.59
N LEU A 83 5.72 5.79 -9.35
CA LEU A 83 6.53 6.89 -8.82
C LEU A 83 5.71 7.84 -7.95
N VAL A 84 4.54 8.26 -8.42
CA VAL A 84 3.65 9.15 -7.67
C VAL A 84 3.18 8.48 -6.38
N PHE A 85 2.84 7.19 -6.43
CA PHE A 85 2.44 6.44 -5.24
C PHE A 85 3.55 6.39 -4.17
N VAL A 86 4.79 6.15 -4.58
CA VAL A 86 5.96 6.15 -3.68
C VAL A 86 6.21 7.56 -3.14
N ALA A 87 6.16 8.58 -3.99
CA ALA A 87 6.36 9.96 -3.57
C ALA A 87 5.31 10.40 -2.54
N LEU A 88 4.03 10.07 -2.77
CA LEU A 88 2.95 10.37 -1.83
C LEU A 88 3.14 9.68 -0.47
N HIS A 89 3.61 8.43 -0.44
CA HIS A 89 3.90 7.76 0.83
C HIS A 89 5.14 8.32 1.54
N LYS A 90 6.10 8.89 0.81
CA LYS A 90 7.27 9.56 1.39
C LYS A 90 6.94 10.95 1.95
N ILE A 91 6.14 11.74 1.21
CA ILE A 91 5.77 13.11 1.60
C ILE A 91 4.69 13.10 2.68
N PHE A 92 3.70 12.22 2.54
CA PHE A 92 2.59 12.06 3.47
C PHE A 92 2.59 10.63 4.03
N PRO A 93 3.43 10.28 5.01
CA PRO A 93 3.52 8.91 5.51
C PRO A 93 2.22 8.46 6.18
N ALA A 94 1.82 7.22 5.93
CA ALA A 94 0.77 6.54 6.69
C ALA A 94 1.42 5.98 7.96
N ARG A 95 1.29 6.68 9.10
CA ARG A 95 2.07 6.42 10.33
C ARG A 95 2.03 4.95 10.78
N SER A 96 0.85 4.33 10.86
CA SER A 96 0.71 2.94 11.29
C SER A 96 1.43 1.96 10.37
N LEU A 97 1.28 2.12 9.05
CA LEU A 97 1.99 1.31 8.05
C LEU A 97 3.50 1.57 8.06
N ASP A 98 3.93 2.83 8.16
CA ASP A 98 5.34 3.22 8.17
C ASP A 98 6.07 2.70 9.43
N ASN A 99 5.40 2.76 10.59
CA ASN A 99 5.89 2.18 11.84
C ASN A 99 6.06 0.66 11.71
N PHE A 100 5.06 -0.04 11.15
CA PHE A 100 5.16 -1.48 10.87
C PHE A 100 6.33 -1.81 9.93
N VAL A 101 6.54 -1.00 8.89
CA VAL A 101 7.64 -1.23 7.95
C VAL A 101 9.00 -0.97 8.60
N LYS A 102 9.09 -0.03 9.55
CA LYS A 102 10.33 0.39 10.23
C LYS A 102 10.63 -0.35 11.55
N ASN A 103 9.79 -1.30 11.95
CA ASN A 103 9.87 -2.02 13.23
C ASN A 103 11.12 -2.91 13.47
N GLY A 104 12.20 -2.76 12.71
CA GLY A 104 13.46 -3.50 12.85
C GLY A 104 13.43 -4.97 12.37
N VAL A 105 12.26 -5.60 12.34
CA VAL A 105 12.07 -6.99 11.89
C VAL A 105 12.37 -7.11 10.38
N SER A 106 13.01 -8.17 9.92
CA SER A 106 13.22 -8.41 8.48
C SER A 106 11.93 -8.83 7.77
N ALA A 107 11.86 -8.63 6.46
CA ALA A 107 10.72 -9.10 5.65
C ALA A 107 10.60 -10.64 5.65
N GLU A 108 11.72 -11.35 5.80
CA GLU A 108 11.75 -12.81 5.92
C GLU A 108 11.18 -13.26 7.27
N GLU A 109 11.63 -12.65 8.35
CA GLU A 109 11.14 -12.92 9.72
C GLU A 109 9.64 -12.62 9.84
N THR A 110 9.18 -11.51 9.27
CA THR A 110 7.75 -11.16 9.23
C THR A 110 6.94 -12.24 8.53
N ARG A 111 7.41 -12.72 7.37
CA ARG A 111 6.74 -13.80 6.62
C ARG A 111 6.75 -15.11 7.40
N HIS A 112 7.87 -15.46 8.02
CA HIS A 112 8.00 -16.67 8.83
C HIS A 112 7.05 -16.63 10.02
N TYR A 113 7.01 -15.52 10.76
CA TYR A 113 6.11 -15.31 11.90
C TYR A 113 4.65 -15.56 11.52
N TYR A 114 4.14 -14.86 10.50
CA TYR A 114 2.74 -15.04 10.11
C TYR A 114 2.47 -16.44 9.55
N ARG A 115 3.42 -17.04 8.83
CA ARG A 115 3.28 -18.43 8.37
C ARG A 115 3.13 -19.37 9.55
N THR A 116 4.02 -19.31 10.54
CA THR A 116 3.94 -20.17 11.72
C THR A 116 2.70 -19.92 12.58
N LYS A 117 2.28 -18.66 12.71
CA LYS A 117 1.10 -18.25 13.47
C LYS A 117 -0.18 -18.87 12.88
N TRP A 118 -0.33 -18.81 11.56
CA TRP A 118 -1.53 -19.28 10.89
C TRP A 118 -1.51 -20.78 10.52
N ASP A 119 -0.33 -21.40 10.38
CA ASP A 119 -0.20 -22.83 10.12
C ASP A 119 -0.47 -23.70 11.36
N ASN A 120 -0.38 -23.14 12.57
CA ASN A 120 -0.55 -23.87 13.82
C ASN A 120 -1.93 -23.58 14.44
N ILE A 121 -2.87 -24.50 14.23
CA ILE A 121 -4.26 -24.45 14.74
C ILE A 121 -4.31 -24.30 16.28
N GLY A 122 -3.21 -24.60 16.99
CA GLY A 122 -3.08 -24.38 18.43
C GLY A 122 -3.12 -22.90 18.86
N TYR A 123 -2.79 -21.94 17.99
CA TYR A 123 -2.87 -20.51 18.28
C TYR A 123 -4.31 -20.03 18.51
N GLU A 124 -5.28 -20.64 17.82
CA GLU A 124 -6.71 -20.32 17.94
C GLU A 124 -7.26 -20.68 19.34
N ASN A 125 -6.64 -21.66 20.00
CA ASN A 125 -7.11 -22.21 21.27
C ASN A 125 -6.34 -21.74 22.51
N GLN A 126 -5.14 -21.17 22.37
CA GLN A 126 -4.26 -20.88 23.52
C GLN A 126 -4.21 -19.40 23.96
N GLY A 127 -4.88 -18.47 23.26
CA GLY A 127 -4.61 -17.05 23.47
C GLY A 127 -3.12 -16.72 23.18
N PRO A 128 -2.66 -15.48 23.36
CA PRO A 128 -1.28 -15.10 22.99
C PRO A 128 -0.28 -15.91 23.83
N MET A 129 0.26 -16.97 23.25
CA MET A 129 1.33 -17.78 23.81
C MET A 129 2.64 -16.99 23.68
N GLY A 130 2.93 -16.20 24.70
CA GLY A 130 4.27 -16.07 25.24
C GLY A 130 5.41 -15.67 24.30
N ASP A 131 5.15 -14.88 23.25
CA ASP A 131 6.19 -14.20 22.49
C ASP A 131 6.07 -12.68 22.68
N ASN A 132 6.21 -12.29 23.94
CA ASN A 132 6.03 -10.93 24.46
C ASN A 132 6.94 -9.86 23.80
N LYS A 133 7.86 -10.19 22.90
CA LYS A 133 8.74 -9.16 22.32
C LYS A 133 8.18 -8.52 21.06
N ILE A 134 7.47 -9.28 20.23
CA ILE A 134 6.96 -8.78 18.94
C ILE A 134 5.57 -8.16 19.07
N ASP A 135 4.66 -8.78 19.81
CA ASP A 135 3.33 -8.20 20.09
C ASP A 135 3.45 -6.95 20.96
N GLU A 136 4.37 -6.91 21.95
CA GLU A 136 4.60 -5.73 22.79
C GLU A 136 5.27 -4.59 21.98
N THR A 137 6.19 -4.89 21.06
CA THR A 137 6.78 -3.86 20.18
C THR A 137 5.76 -3.29 19.18
N ILE A 138 4.80 -4.08 18.73
CA ILE A 138 3.74 -3.63 17.81
C ILE A 138 2.64 -2.88 18.58
N THR A 139 2.21 -3.37 19.74
CA THR A 139 1.11 -2.80 20.55
C THR A 139 1.52 -1.55 21.36
N VAL A 140 2.74 -1.50 21.92
CA VAL A 140 3.23 -0.32 22.68
C VAL A 140 3.38 0.90 21.77
N ASN A 141 3.74 0.69 20.50
CA ASN A 141 3.84 1.78 19.52
C ASN A 141 2.46 2.28 19.06
N ASP A 142 1.44 1.43 19.07
CA ASP A 142 0.08 1.79 18.64
C ASP A 142 -0.69 2.56 19.73
N ALA A 143 -0.53 2.18 21.01
CA ALA A 143 -1.12 2.90 22.14
C ALA A 143 -0.63 4.36 22.26
N SER A 144 0.62 4.64 21.89
CA SER A 144 1.19 5.99 21.91
C SER A 144 0.65 6.94 20.83
N ALA A 145 -0.01 6.40 19.80
CA ALA A 145 -0.54 7.15 18.67
C ALA A 145 -2.01 7.58 18.86
N VAL A 146 -2.75 6.92 19.76
CA VAL A 146 -4.17 7.20 20.04
C VAL A 146 -4.32 8.38 21.03
N ASP A 147 -3.36 8.57 21.95
CA ASP A 147 -3.42 9.62 22.99
C ASP A 147 -3.04 11.04 22.52
N ARG A 148 -2.92 11.29 21.21
CA ARG A 148 -2.56 12.62 20.67
C ARG A 148 -3.46 13.08 19.51
N VAL A 149 -4.77 12.87 19.63
CA VAL A 149 -5.80 13.54 18.83
C VAL A 149 -6.88 14.08 19.75
#